data_AF-A0A7X2PLH4-F1
#
_entry.id   AF-A0A7X2PLH4-F1
#
_cell.length_a   1.000
_cell.length_b   1.000
_cell.length_c   1.000
_cell.angle_alpha   90.00
_cell.angle_beta   90.00
_cell.angle_gamma   90.00
#
_symmetry.space_group_name_H-M   'P 1'
#
loop_
_entity.id
_entity.type
_entity.pdbx_description
1 polymer ?
#
loop_
_entity_poly.entity_id
_entity_poly.type
_entity_poly.pdbx_seq_one_letter_code
_entity_poly.pdbx_strand_id
1 'polypeptide(L)'
;TLTGRRIFEEFAARIAGPLGMQDFELADGYYLTGPDSIHPAYPFRMTARDLTRFGTMYLNGGGGILPEAWVRESTTAYSNAAGSPFEAFGGYGYMWWVEEGSFSAFGIGGHRIMVVPAEKLVIVHRVATETPDSTAVSDGDLQKLCRMIRGST
;
A
#
# COMPACT_ATOMS: atom_id res chain seq x y z
N THR A 1 -15.11 12.83 14.36
CA THR A 1 -13.71 12.45 14.10
C THR A 1 -12.79 13.41 14.83
N LEU A 2 -11.58 12.98 15.24
CA LEU A 2 -10.66 13.76 16.08
C LEU A 2 -10.27 15.14 15.50
N THR A 3 -10.29 15.31 14.18
CA THR A 3 -9.90 16.56 13.50
C THR A 3 -11.08 17.36 12.94
N GLY A 4 -12.29 16.80 12.92
CA GLY A 4 -13.47 17.42 12.29
C GLY A 4 -13.46 17.46 10.76
N ARG A 5 -12.41 16.98 10.08
CA ARG A 5 -12.33 16.90 8.60
C ARG A 5 -12.58 15.48 8.08
N ARG A 6 -12.84 15.36 6.78
CA ARG A 6 -13.00 14.07 6.10
C ARG A 6 -11.65 13.42 5.80
N ILE A 7 -11.61 12.09 5.74
CA ILE A 7 -10.34 11.34 5.61
C ILE A 7 -9.55 11.71 4.36
N PHE A 8 -10.23 11.95 3.22
CA PHE A 8 -9.56 12.31 1.97
C PHE A 8 -9.01 13.74 1.99
N GLU A 9 -9.65 14.65 2.75
CA GLU A 9 -9.13 16.00 2.99
C GLU A 9 -7.90 15.96 3.91
N GLU A 10 -7.91 15.10 4.94
CA GLU A 10 -6.75 14.87 5.80
C GLU A 10 -5.59 14.24 5.02
N PHE A 11 -5.86 13.25 4.17
CA PHE A 11 -4.86 12.65 3.30
C PHE A 11 -4.27 13.69 2.33
N ALA A 12 -5.11 14.50 1.68
CA ALA A 12 -4.67 15.56 0.78
C ALA A 12 -3.73 16.54 1.51
N ALA A 13 -4.13 17.02 2.68
CA ALA A 13 -3.41 18.06 3.41
C ALA A 13 -2.14 17.56 4.10
N ARG A 14 -2.14 16.34 4.64
CA ARG A 14 -1.04 15.83 5.49
C ARG A 14 -0.10 14.88 4.77
N ILE A 15 -0.54 14.25 3.70
CA ILE A 15 0.24 13.24 2.97
C ILE A 15 0.46 13.67 1.53
N ALA A 16 -0.60 13.82 0.73
CA ALA A 16 -0.48 14.04 -0.71
C ALA A 16 0.25 15.35 -1.05
N GLY A 17 -0.19 16.46 -0.45
CA GLY A 17 0.42 17.78 -0.63
C GLY A 17 1.89 17.82 -0.20
N PRO A 18 2.23 17.43 1.05
CA PRO A 18 3.62 17.39 1.50
C PRO A 18 4.53 16.44 0.70
N LEU A 19 3.99 15.32 0.17
CA LEU A 19 4.74 14.43 -0.72
C LEU A 19 4.86 14.95 -2.16
N GLY A 20 4.16 16.03 -2.52
CA GLY A 20 4.12 16.52 -3.88
C GLY A 20 3.52 15.49 -4.85
N MET A 21 2.45 14.80 -4.43
CA MET A 21 1.64 13.99 -5.33
C MET A 21 1.13 14.85 -6.48
N GLN A 22 1.25 14.33 -7.70
CA GLN A 22 1.02 15.10 -8.93
C GLN A 22 -0.37 14.89 -9.51
N ASP A 23 -0.97 13.73 -9.26
CA ASP A 23 -2.17 13.28 -9.93
C ASP A 23 -3.35 13.12 -8.96
N PHE A 24 -3.09 12.98 -7.65
CA PHE A 24 -4.15 12.81 -6.66
C PHE A 24 -5.06 14.05 -6.55
N GLU A 25 -6.36 13.82 -6.70
CA GLU A 25 -7.43 14.78 -6.44
C GLU A 25 -8.38 14.26 -5.36
N LEU A 26 -9.13 15.15 -4.70
CA LEU A 26 -10.11 14.73 -3.68
C LEU A 26 -11.17 13.76 -4.22
N ALA A 27 -11.48 13.83 -5.52
CA ALA A 27 -12.44 12.96 -6.20
C ALA A 27 -11.93 11.52 -6.36
N ASP A 28 -10.62 11.28 -6.19
CA ASP A 28 -10.03 9.94 -6.23
C ASP A 28 -10.35 9.11 -4.97
N GLY A 29 -10.78 9.77 -3.91
CA GLY A 29 -11.27 9.14 -2.68
C GLY A 29 -12.80 9.09 -2.65
N TYR A 30 -13.37 7.95 -2.29
CA TYR A 30 -14.81 7.83 -2.10
C TYR A 30 -15.15 6.90 -0.95
N TYR A 31 -16.35 7.04 -0.40
CA TYR A 31 -16.85 6.16 0.66
C TYR A 31 -17.67 5.06 0.02
N LEU A 32 -17.36 3.81 0.35
CA LEU A 32 -18.14 2.65 -0.10
C LEU A 32 -18.82 2.00 1.11
N THR A 33 -20.14 1.98 1.10
CA THR A 33 -20.97 1.34 2.13
C THR A 33 -21.73 0.16 1.53
N GLY A 34 -22.00 -0.86 2.34
CA GLY A 34 -22.78 -2.03 1.93
C GLY A 34 -23.45 -2.70 3.14
N PRO A 35 -24.32 -3.69 2.93
CA PRO A 35 -25.01 -4.38 4.01
C PRO A 35 -24.05 -5.17 4.92
N ASP A 36 -22.85 -5.51 4.42
CA ASP A 36 -21.86 -6.33 5.12
C ASP A 36 -21.11 -5.59 6.24
N SER A 37 -21.21 -4.26 6.33
CA SER A 37 -20.47 -3.46 7.32
C SER A 37 -21.20 -2.18 7.70
N ILE A 38 -21.21 -1.87 9.01
CA ILE A 38 -21.66 -0.58 9.54
C ILE A 38 -20.61 0.54 9.34
N HIS A 39 -19.40 0.20 8.92
CA HIS A 39 -18.32 1.14 8.64
C HIS A 39 -18.06 1.19 7.13
N PRO A 40 -17.92 2.40 6.54
CA PRO A 40 -17.57 2.52 5.14
C PRO A 40 -16.14 2.03 4.90
N ALA A 41 -15.90 1.44 3.73
CA ALA A 41 -14.56 1.39 3.17
C ALA A 41 -14.19 2.76 2.57
N TYR A 42 -12.89 3.04 2.49
CA TYR A 42 -12.35 4.31 2.02
C TYR A 42 -11.40 4.08 0.83
N PRO A 43 -11.87 3.60 -0.33
CA PRO A 43 -10.98 3.33 -1.46
C PRO A 43 -10.35 4.60 -2.02
N PHE A 44 -9.15 4.43 -2.58
CA PHE A 44 -8.40 5.47 -3.28
C PHE A 44 -8.11 5.01 -4.71
N ARG A 45 -8.30 5.91 -5.68
CA ARG A 45 -7.83 5.75 -7.07
C ARG A 45 -6.55 6.53 -7.27
N MET A 46 -5.39 5.89 -7.24
CA MET A 46 -4.11 6.62 -7.28
C MET A 46 -3.24 6.16 -8.42
N THR A 47 -2.48 7.08 -9.04
CA THR A 47 -1.47 6.73 -10.05
C THR A 47 -0.34 5.92 -9.44
N ALA A 48 0.30 5.07 -10.25
CA ALA A 48 1.48 4.34 -9.79
C ALA A 48 2.56 5.32 -9.31
N ARG A 49 2.67 6.49 -9.96
CA ARG A 49 3.60 7.56 -9.63
C ARG A 49 3.38 8.13 -8.22
N ASP A 50 2.13 8.37 -7.83
CA ASP A 50 1.82 8.89 -6.50
C ASP A 50 1.88 7.81 -5.42
N LEU A 51 1.50 6.57 -5.73
CA LEU A 51 1.74 5.42 -4.85
C LEU A 51 3.24 5.18 -4.63
N THR A 52 4.09 5.38 -5.64
CA THR A 52 5.54 5.27 -5.49
C THR A 52 6.06 6.34 -4.53
N ARG A 53 5.55 7.58 -4.57
CA ARG A 53 5.92 8.61 -3.57
C ARG A 53 5.57 8.19 -2.15
N PHE A 54 4.39 7.60 -1.96
CA PHE A 54 3.98 7.06 -0.67
C PHE A 54 4.90 5.91 -0.20
N GLY A 55 5.23 4.96 -1.09
CA GLY A 55 6.19 3.90 -0.78
C GLY A 55 7.59 4.44 -0.48
N THR A 56 8.06 5.45 -1.22
CA THR A 56 9.36 6.10 -1.00
C THR A 56 9.40 6.88 0.32
N MET A 57 8.28 7.47 0.76
CA MET A 57 8.16 8.06 2.10
C MET A 57 8.46 7.01 3.18
N TYR A 58 7.85 5.83 3.07
CA TYR A 58 8.11 4.71 3.98
C TYR A 58 9.55 4.20 3.89
N LEU A 59 10.09 4.06 2.68
CA LEU A 59 11.49 3.68 2.46
C LEU A 59 12.46 4.62 3.18
N ASN A 60 12.15 5.91 3.18
CA ASN A 60 12.95 6.97 3.81
C ASN A 60 12.55 7.25 5.26
N GLY A 61 12.09 6.24 6.00
CA GLY A 61 11.80 6.37 7.43
C GLY A 61 10.70 7.38 7.77
N GLY A 62 9.76 7.61 6.83
CA GLY A 62 8.63 8.52 7.02
C GLY A 62 8.78 9.85 6.29
N GLY A 63 9.92 10.12 5.64
CA GLY A 63 10.10 11.26 4.74
C GLY A 63 9.87 12.63 5.39
N GLY A 64 10.01 12.74 6.72
CA GLY A 64 9.71 13.95 7.49
C GLY A 64 8.21 14.20 7.75
N ILE A 65 7.34 13.34 7.25
CA ILE A 65 5.88 13.41 7.44
C ILE A 65 5.45 12.49 8.59
N LEU A 66 5.99 11.28 8.62
CA LEU A 66 5.77 10.32 9.70
C LEU A 66 7.02 10.23 10.59
N PRO A 67 6.86 10.04 11.91
CA PRO A 67 7.98 9.67 12.75
C PRO A 67 8.61 8.35 12.28
N GLU A 68 9.93 8.26 12.27
CA GLU A 68 10.63 7.01 11.92
C GLU A 68 10.21 5.84 12.81
N ALA A 69 9.95 6.13 14.09
CA ALA A 69 9.42 5.14 15.03
C ALA A 69 8.07 4.58 14.58
N TRP A 70 7.20 5.41 13.98
CA TRP A 70 5.92 4.96 13.45
C TRP A 70 6.10 4.08 12.22
N VAL A 71 7.05 4.40 11.33
CA VAL A 71 7.35 3.51 10.19
C VAL A 71 7.75 2.14 10.70
N ARG A 72 8.72 2.07 11.62
CA ARG A 72 9.18 0.81 12.21
C ARG A 72 8.05 0.04 12.92
N GLU A 73 7.26 0.73 13.74
CA GLU A 73 6.13 0.13 14.45
C GLU A 73 5.09 -0.40 13.45
N SER A 74 4.68 0.43 12.48
CA SER A 74 3.66 0.08 11.50
C SER A 74 4.04 -1.06 10.57
N THR A 75 5.34 -1.29 10.35
CA THR A 75 5.88 -2.37 9.50
C THR A 75 6.51 -3.51 10.30
N THR A 76 6.25 -3.59 11.62
CA THR A 76 6.63 -4.75 12.44
C THR A 76 5.52 -5.80 12.37
N ALA A 77 5.88 -7.07 12.15
CA ALA A 77 4.91 -8.15 12.19
C ALA A 77 4.43 -8.40 13.63
N TYR A 78 3.11 -8.30 13.87
CA TYR A 78 2.47 -8.62 15.15
C TYR A 78 1.65 -9.91 15.09
N SER A 79 1.34 -10.40 13.90
CA SER A 79 0.78 -11.73 13.67
C SER A 79 1.61 -12.48 12.63
N ASN A 80 1.64 -13.80 12.79
CA ASN A 80 2.30 -14.72 11.86
C ASN A 80 1.25 -15.35 10.93
N ALA A 81 1.54 -15.42 9.63
CA ALA A 81 0.69 -16.05 8.62
C ALA A 81 0.99 -17.55 8.41
N ALA A 82 1.91 -18.15 9.17
CA ALA A 82 2.27 -19.56 9.09
C ALA A 82 1.03 -20.49 9.19
N GLY A 83 0.93 -21.45 8.27
CA GLY A 83 -0.21 -22.37 8.19
C GLY A 83 -1.48 -21.75 7.60
N SER A 84 -1.44 -20.51 7.12
CA SER A 84 -2.54 -19.87 6.41
C SER A 84 -2.30 -19.81 4.90
N PRO A 85 -3.33 -19.54 4.08
CA PRO A 85 -3.16 -19.26 2.64
C PRO A 85 -2.20 -18.10 2.32
N PHE A 86 -1.83 -17.30 3.33
CA PHE A 86 -0.97 -16.11 3.20
C PHE A 86 0.44 -16.33 3.76
N GLU A 87 0.83 -17.57 4.06
CA GLU A 87 2.15 -17.90 4.65
C GLU A 87 3.33 -17.32 3.87
N ALA A 88 3.23 -17.26 2.53
CA ALA A 88 4.24 -16.68 1.67
C ALA A 88 4.52 -15.18 1.93
N PHE A 89 3.64 -14.49 2.65
CA PHE A 89 3.76 -13.08 3.03
C PHE A 89 4.27 -12.88 4.45
N GLY A 90 4.73 -13.95 5.12
CA GLY A 90 5.38 -13.88 6.44
C GLY A 90 4.40 -13.54 7.55
N GLY A 91 4.29 -12.26 7.88
CA GLY A 91 3.42 -11.77 8.95
C GLY A 91 2.61 -10.55 8.55
N TYR A 92 1.89 -10.01 9.53
CA TYR A 92 1.08 -8.81 9.32
C TYR A 92 1.27 -7.82 10.47
N GLY A 93 1.42 -6.56 10.10
CA GLY A 93 1.64 -5.43 11.00
C GLY A 93 0.73 -4.27 10.61
N TYR A 94 -0.22 -3.92 11.47
CA TYR A 94 -1.24 -2.89 11.21
C TYR A 94 -1.94 -3.00 9.85
N MET A 95 -1.44 -2.33 8.82
CA MET A 95 -2.01 -2.31 7.46
C MET A 95 -1.01 -2.81 6.41
N TRP A 96 0.04 -3.53 6.85
CA TRP A 96 1.13 -4.03 6.03
C TRP A 96 1.29 -5.53 6.19
N TRP A 97 1.45 -6.22 5.05
CA TRP A 97 2.10 -7.53 5.02
C TRP A 97 3.59 -7.34 5.22
N VAL A 98 4.21 -8.17 6.04
CA VAL A 98 5.62 -8.04 6.44
C VAL A 98 6.32 -9.34 6.10
N GLU A 99 7.06 -9.31 4.98
CA GLU A 99 7.87 -10.42 4.52
C GLU A 99 9.32 -10.29 5.01
N GLU A 100 10.14 -11.32 4.77
CA GLU A 100 11.56 -11.23 5.12
C GLU A 100 12.27 -10.16 4.26
N GLY A 101 12.68 -9.06 4.90
CA GLY A 101 13.40 -7.97 4.25
C GLY A 101 12.53 -7.00 3.43
N SER A 102 11.20 -7.17 3.42
CA SER A 102 10.28 -6.26 2.76
C SER A 102 8.95 -6.11 3.51
N PHE A 103 8.19 -5.09 3.15
CA PHE A 103 6.81 -4.95 3.59
C PHE A 103 5.96 -4.40 2.46
N SER A 104 4.70 -4.80 2.43
CA SER A 104 3.82 -4.59 1.29
C SER A 104 2.37 -4.26 1.67
N ALA A 105 1.75 -3.36 0.91
CA ALA A 105 0.32 -3.08 0.99
C ALA A 105 -0.38 -3.69 -0.22
N PHE A 106 -1.45 -4.47 0.01
CA PHE A 106 -2.18 -5.17 -1.05
C PHE A 106 -3.51 -4.49 -1.33
N GLY A 107 -3.93 -4.55 -2.59
CA GLY A 107 -5.29 -4.22 -3.01
C GLY A 107 -5.87 -5.28 -3.92
N ILE A 108 -7.18 -5.18 -4.15
CA ILE A 108 -7.95 -6.16 -4.93
C ILE A 108 -7.35 -6.38 -6.32
N GLY A 109 -7.40 -7.63 -6.82
CA GLY A 109 -6.98 -7.94 -8.18
C GLY A 109 -5.47 -7.86 -8.45
N GLY A 110 -4.63 -7.68 -7.41
CA GLY A 110 -3.17 -7.68 -7.53
C GLY A 110 -2.53 -6.30 -7.46
N HIS A 111 -3.23 -5.27 -6.96
CA HIS A 111 -2.56 -4.00 -6.61
C HIS A 111 -1.54 -4.25 -5.50
N ARG A 112 -0.34 -3.68 -5.64
CA ARG A 112 0.74 -3.85 -4.67
C ARG A 112 1.58 -2.59 -4.57
N ILE A 113 1.89 -2.18 -3.34
CA ILE A 113 3.07 -1.35 -3.02
C ILE A 113 4.00 -2.27 -2.24
N MET A 114 5.22 -2.49 -2.72
CA MET A 114 6.25 -3.28 -2.03
C MET A 114 7.45 -2.37 -1.76
N VAL A 115 7.94 -2.38 -0.54
CA VAL A 115 9.12 -1.62 -0.12
C VAL A 115 10.20 -2.61 0.33
N VAL A 116 11.39 -2.50 -0.24
CA VAL A 116 12.56 -3.36 0.07
C VAL A 116 13.70 -2.46 0.58
N PRO A 117 13.79 -2.20 1.89
CA PRO A 117 14.72 -1.21 2.45
C PRO A 117 16.19 -1.49 2.11
N ALA A 118 16.62 -2.74 2.21
CA ALA A 118 18.02 -3.14 1.93
C ALA A 118 18.46 -2.82 0.49
N GLU A 119 17.51 -2.78 -0.45
CA GLU A 119 17.75 -2.53 -1.87
C GLU A 119 17.42 -1.10 -2.28
N LYS A 120 16.95 -0.25 -1.35
CA LYS A 120 16.44 1.11 -1.64
C LYS A 120 15.40 1.10 -2.76
N LEU A 121 14.53 0.10 -2.76
CA LEU A 121 13.62 -0.20 -3.85
C LEU A 121 12.16 -0.08 -3.41
N VAL A 122 11.35 0.52 -4.27
CA VAL A 122 9.88 0.53 -4.18
C VAL A 122 9.32 0.01 -5.50
N ILE A 123 8.47 -1.00 -5.43
CA ILE A 123 7.76 -1.54 -6.59
C ILE A 123 6.27 -1.25 -6.39
N VAL A 124 5.66 -0.61 -7.40
CA VAL A 124 4.21 -0.42 -7.45
C VAL A 124 3.65 -1.16 -8.65
N HIS A 125 2.65 -1.99 -8.39
CA HIS A 125 1.85 -2.65 -9.42
C HIS A 125 0.40 -2.22 -9.29
N ARG A 126 -0.21 -1.86 -10.42
CA ARG A 126 -1.60 -1.44 -10.50
C ARG A 126 -2.37 -2.27 -11.49
N VAL A 127 -3.64 -2.51 -11.18
CA VAL A 127 -4.59 -3.23 -12.04
C VAL A 127 -5.80 -2.37 -12.35
N ALA A 128 -6.38 -2.53 -13.53
CA ALA A 128 -7.56 -1.78 -13.96
C ALA A 128 -8.86 -2.39 -13.39
N THR A 129 -8.93 -2.63 -12.07
CA THR A 129 -9.97 -3.40 -11.37
C THR A 129 -11.40 -2.87 -11.47
N GLU A 130 -11.57 -1.68 -12.05
CA GLU A 130 -12.89 -1.05 -12.26
C GLU A 130 -13.37 -1.16 -13.70
N THR A 131 -12.64 -1.88 -14.54
CA THR A 131 -13.03 -2.16 -15.93
C THR A 131 -13.67 -3.55 -16.05
N PRO A 132 -14.68 -3.73 -16.91
CA PRO A 132 -15.34 -5.04 -17.08
C PRO A 132 -14.40 -6.17 -17.51
N ASP A 133 -13.35 -5.83 -18.28
CA ASP A 133 -12.38 -6.78 -18.81
C ASP A 133 -11.15 -6.96 -17.90
N SER A 134 -11.20 -6.44 -16.67
CA SER A 134 -10.08 -6.53 -15.74
C SER A 134 -9.76 -7.99 -15.40
N THR A 135 -8.51 -8.39 -15.66
CA THR A 135 -7.98 -9.68 -15.21
C THR A 135 -7.17 -9.46 -13.95
N ALA A 136 -7.47 -10.21 -12.89
CA ALA A 136 -6.67 -10.21 -11.67
C ALA A 136 -5.27 -10.75 -11.97
N VAL A 137 -4.24 -10.14 -11.38
CA VAL A 137 -2.87 -10.64 -11.46
C VAL A 137 -2.60 -11.53 -10.25
N SER A 138 -2.10 -12.74 -10.50
CA SER A 138 -1.80 -13.69 -9.44
C SER A 138 -0.58 -13.25 -8.62
N ASP A 139 -0.52 -13.65 -7.35
CA ASP A 139 0.66 -13.39 -6.51
C ASP A 139 1.91 -14.07 -7.08
N GLY A 140 1.76 -15.23 -7.72
CA GLY A 140 2.87 -15.93 -8.38
C GLY A 140 3.47 -15.13 -9.54
N ASP A 141 2.63 -14.50 -10.37
CA ASP A 141 3.10 -13.64 -11.47
C ASP A 141 3.78 -12.38 -10.94
N LEU A 142 3.23 -11.76 -9.89
CA LEU A 142 3.86 -10.62 -9.23
C LEU A 142 5.21 -10.98 -8.61
N GLN A 143 5.29 -12.14 -7.94
CA GLN A 143 6.54 -12.60 -7.35
C GLN A 143 7.59 -12.89 -8.43
N LYS A 144 7.19 -13.45 -9.57
CA LYS A 144 8.07 -13.63 -10.74
C LYS A 144 8.57 -12.29 -11.28
N LEU A 145 7.69 -11.30 -11.43
CA LEU A 145 8.06 -9.95 -11.86
C LEU A 145 9.04 -9.29 -10.89
N CYS A 146 8.77 -9.35 -9.58
CA CYS A 146 9.66 -8.79 -8.55
C CYS A 146 11.04 -9.45 -8.59
N ARG A 147 11.11 -10.78 -8.78
CA ARG A 147 12.38 -11.50 -8.96
C ARG A 147 13.16 -11.03 -10.18
N MET A 148 12.47 -10.82 -11.31
CA MET A 148 13.09 -10.28 -12.53
C MET A 148 13.66 -8.87 -12.32
N ILE A 149 12.92 -7.99 -11.62
CA ILE A 149 13.38 -6.63 -11.29
C ILE A 149 14.62 -6.66 -10.39
N ARG A 150 14.64 -7.56 -9.40
CA ARG A 150 15.72 -7.70 -8.41
C ARG A 150 16.92 -8.51 -8.91
N GLY A 151 16.90 -8.97 -10.16
CA GLY A 151 18.00 -9.77 -10.75
C GLY A 151 18.22 -11.12 -10.08
N SER A 152 17.21 -11.65 -9.37
CA SER A 152 17.27 -12.93 -8.68
C SER A 152 16.51 -13.98 -9.50
N THR A 153 17.21 -14.83 -10.26
CA THR A 153 16.61 -15.93 -11.03
C THR A 153 16.15 -17.08 -10.14
#